data_AF-A0A0A8LAU9-F1
#
_entry.id   AF-A0A0A8LAU9-F1
#
_cell.length_a   1.000
_cell.length_b   1.000
_cell.length_c   1.000
_cell.angle_alpha   90.00
_cell.angle_beta   90.00
_cell.angle_gamma   90.00
#
_symmetry.space_group_name_H-M   'P 1'
#
loop_
_entity.id
_entity.type
_entity.pdbx_description
1 polymer ?
#
loop_
_entity_poly.entity_id
_entity_poly.type
_entity_poly.pdbx_seq_one_letter_code
_entity_poly.pdbx_strand_id
1 'polypeptide(L)'
;MNSGRSTETNQKTSMPRARKGALVQCDPSIRALILRLDADRNDIIYEELDDTHLLVDPSKVEFIKFELNRMLSENIYNPLDEEENA
;
A
#
# COMPACT_ATOMS: atom_id res chain seq x y z
N MET A 1 -23.86 -50.27 -30.72
CA MET A 1 -24.06 -50.11 -29.26
C MET A 1 -23.55 -48.75 -28.87
N ASN A 2 -24.45 -47.93 -28.34
CA ASN A 2 -24.28 -46.53 -28.04
C ASN A 2 -23.53 -46.38 -26.71
N SER A 3 -22.54 -45.49 -26.62
CA SER A 3 -22.65 -44.25 -25.84
C SER A 3 -21.26 -43.67 -25.59
N GLY A 4 -20.96 -42.56 -26.27
CA GLY A 4 -19.97 -41.63 -25.81
C GLY A 4 -20.40 -41.02 -24.48
N ARG A 5 -19.42 -40.70 -23.63
CA ARG A 5 -19.59 -39.75 -22.53
C ARG A 5 -18.31 -38.93 -22.44
N SER A 6 -18.26 -37.89 -23.26
CA SER A 6 -17.33 -36.78 -23.08
C SER A 6 -17.65 -36.14 -21.73
N THR A 7 -16.72 -36.22 -20.80
CA THR A 7 -16.81 -35.47 -19.54
C THR A 7 -16.43 -34.02 -19.83
N GLU A 8 -17.42 -33.20 -20.17
CA GLU A 8 -17.27 -31.73 -20.17
C GLU A 8 -17.00 -31.28 -18.73
N THR A 9 -15.73 -31.01 -18.44
CA THR A 9 -15.32 -30.32 -17.22
C THR A 9 -15.82 -28.89 -17.31
N ASN A 10 -16.85 -28.58 -16.53
CA ASN A 10 -17.40 -27.23 -16.35
C ASN A 10 -16.34 -26.33 -15.69
N GLN A 11 -15.56 -25.66 -16.52
CA GLN A 11 -14.52 -24.75 -16.09
C GLN A 11 -15.17 -23.38 -15.82
N LYS A 12 -15.47 -23.12 -14.55
CA LYS A 12 -15.98 -21.83 -14.07
C LYS A 12 -14.95 -20.74 -14.42
N THR A 13 -15.20 -19.99 -15.49
CA THR A 13 -14.36 -18.87 -15.91
C THR A 13 -14.45 -17.75 -14.86
N SER A 14 -13.38 -17.54 -14.09
CA SER A 14 -13.28 -16.35 -13.24
C SER A 14 -13.01 -15.14 -14.13
N MET A 15 -13.96 -14.20 -14.18
CA MET A 15 -13.74 -12.93 -14.88
C MET A 15 -12.56 -12.18 -14.24
N PRO A 16 -11.53 -11.79 -15.01
CA PRO A 16 -10.43 -11.00 -14.48
C PRO A 16 -10.96 -9.64 -14.01
N ARG A 17 -10.51 -9.19 -12.84
CA ARG A 17 -10.78 -7.86 -12.31
C ARG A 17 -9.48 -7.07 -12.29
N ALA A 18 -9.56 -5.82 -12.75
CA ALA A 18 -8.46 -4.88 -12.72
C ALA A 18 -8.92 -3.58 -12.08
N ARG A 19 -8.11 -3.04 -11.17
CA ARG A 19 -8.34 -1.77 -10.49
C ARG A 19 -7.13 -0.86 -10.73
N LYS A 20 -7.38 0.41 -11.02
CA LYS A 20 -6.31 1.42 -11.09
C LYS A 20 -5.91 1.81 -9.67
N GLY A 21 -4.61 1.88 -9.40
CA GLY A 21 -4.03 2.29 -8.12
C GLY A 21 -2.56 2.64 -8.29
N ALA A 22 -1.94 3.15 -7.23
CA ALA A 22 -0.51 3.35 -7.17
C ALA A 22 0.12 2.20 -6.38
N LEU A 23 1.14 1.55 -6.94
CA LEU A 23 1.92 0.55 -6.24
C LEU A 23 3.01 1.26 -5.43
N VAL A 24 2.98 1.10 -4.11
CA VAL A 24 4.02 1.61 -3.21
C VAL A 24 4.86 0.43 -2.76
N GLN A 25 6.15 0.48 -3.06
CA GLN A 25 7.15 -0.44 -2.53
C GLN A 25 7.96 0.29 -1.45
N CYS A 26 8.09 -0.31 -0.27
CA CYS A 26 8.82 0.26 0.86
C CYS A 26 9.29 -0.86 1.81
N ASP A 27 10.15 -0.52 2.76
CA ASP A 27 10.52 -1.46 3.83
C ASP A 27 9.36 -1.68 4.84
N PRO A 28 9.39 -2.77 5.62
CA PRO A 28 8.32 -3.08 6.58
C PRO A 28 8.08 -1.99 7.63
N SER A 29 9.09 -1.19 7.96
CA SER A 29 8.95 -0.13 8.96
C SER A 29 8.17 1.07 8.40
N ILE A 30 8.48 1.49 7.17
CA ILE A 30 7.71 2.53 6.47
C ILE A 30 6.28 2.06 6.19
N ARG A 31 6.08 0.79 5.80
CA ARG A 31 4.74 0.20 5.64
C ARG A 31 3.89 0.33 6.91
N ALA A 32 4.47 0.06 8.08
CA ALA A 32 3.78 0.19 9.35
C ALA A 32 3.35 1.65 9.63
N LEU A 33 4.16 2.64 9.23
CA LEU A 33 3.78 4.05 9.32
C LEU A 33 2.62 4.38 8.36
N ILE A 34 2.65 3.89 7.12
CA ILE A 34 1.56 4.12 6.15
C ILE A 34 0.24 3.49 6.65
N LEU A 35 0.29 2.29 7.24
CA LEU A 35 -0.88 1.67 7.88
C LEU A 35 -1.44 2.51 9.02
N ARG A 36 -0.56 3.13 9.83
CA ARG A 36 -0.96 4.03 10.90
C ARG A 36 -1.65 5.29 10.35
N LEU A 37 -1.22 5.81 9.20
CA LEU A 37 -1.89 6.94 8.56
C LEU A 37 -3.29 6.59 8.04
N ASP A 38 -3.47 5.35 7.57
CA ASP A 38 -4.77 4.88 7.07
C ASP A 38 -5.77 4.54 8.18
N ALA A 39 -5.30 4.27 9.40
CA ALA A 39 -6.10 3.74 10.51
C ALA A 39 -7.34 4.56 10.89
N ASP A 40 -7.32 5.88 10.68
CA ASP A 40 -8.41 6.76 11.10
C ASP A 40 -9.55 6.86 10.06
N ARG A 41 -9.21 6.84 8.77
CA ARG A 41 -10.16 7.14 7.68
C ARG A 41 -10.33 6.03 6.66
N ASN A 42 -9.39 5.08 6.59
CA ASN A 42 -9.38 3.97 5.64
C ASN A 42 -9.58 4.42 4.18
N ASP A 43 -8.97 5.54 3.80
CA ASP A 43 -9.11 6.18 2.48
C ASP A 43 -7.78 6.30 1.72
N ILE A 44 -6.72 5.66 2.21
CA ILE A 44 -5.38 5.66 1.62
C ILE A 44 -5.08 4.30 0.98
N ILE A 45 -5.28 3.20 1.69
CA ILE A 45 -4.87 1.86 1.25
C ILE A 45 -6.05 1.14 0.60
N TYR A 46 -5.86 0.67 -0.63
CA TYR A 46 -6.83 -0.18 -1.30
C TYR A 46 -6.65 -1.64 -0.93
N GLU A 47 -5.41 -2.14 -0.97
CA GLU A 47 -5.06 -3.53 -0.69
C GLU A 47 -3.64 -3.64 -0.09
N GLU A 48 -3.49 -4.49 0.92
CA GLU A 48 -2.18 -4.94 1.41
C GLU A 48 -1.74 -6.14 0.58
N LEU A 49 -0.65 -6.01 -0.19
CA LEU A 49 -0.21 -7.05 -1.13
C LEU A 49 0.78 -8.03 -0.49
N ASP A 50 1.78 -7.48 0.22
CA ASP A 50 2.75 -8.23 1.01
C ASP A 50 3.40 -7.31 2.06
N ASP A 51 4.49 -7.77 2.70
CA ASP A 51 5.22 -7.06 3.75
C ASP A 51 5.98 -5.80 3.26
N THR A 52 6.10 -5.65 1.95
CA THR A 52 6.86 -4.56 1.28
C THR A 52 6.05 -3.79 0.24
N HIS A 53 4.84 -4.25 -0.11
CA HIS A 53 4.00 -3.65 -1.14
C HIS A 53 2.59 -3.33 -0.64
N LEU A 54 2.14 -2.11 -0.95
CA LEU A 54 0.76 -1.65 -0.77
C LEU A 54 0.20 -1.17 -2.12
N LEU A 55 -1.07 -1.47 -2.39
CA LEU A 55 -1.83 -0.79 -3.42
C LEU A 55 -2.58 0.37 -2.76
N VAL A 56 -2.30 1.60 -3.19
CA VAL A 56 -2.86 2.82 -2.58
C VAL A 56 -3.69 3.63 -3.56
N ASP A 57 -4.52 4.52 -3.01
CA ASP A 57 -5.20 5.57 -3.77
C ASP A 57 -4.15 6.50 -4.42
N PRO A 58 -4.13 6.64 -5.76
CA PRO A 58 -3.16 7.49 -6.45
C PRO A 58 -3.20 8.96 -5.99
N SER A 59 -4.35 9.47 -5.56
CA SER A 59 -4.50 10.85 -5.09
C SER A 59 -3.86 11.11 -3.73
N LYS A 60 -3.58 10.05 -2.96
CA LYS A 60 -3.00 10.13 -1.62
C LYS A 60 -1.47 10.02 -1.60
N VAL A 61 -0.83 9.73 -2.73
CA VAL A 61 0.62 9.49 -2.79
C VAL A 61 1.43 10.68 -2.27
N GLU A 62 1.10 11.91 -2.68
CA GLU A 62 1.82 13.10 -2.20
C GLU A 62 1.55 13.39 -0.71
N PHE A 63 0.33 13.10 -0.24
CA PHE A 63 0.00 13.19 1.18
C PHE A 63 0.83 12.20 2.01
N ILE A 64 0.95 10.94 1.57
CA ILE A 64 1.77 9.91 2.22
C ILE A 64 3.23 10.39 2.32
N LYS A 65 3.82 10.89 1.23
CA LYS A 65 5.20 11.38 1.22
C LYS A 65 5.40 12.54 2.20
N PHE A 66 4.49 13.51 2.20
CA PHE A 66 4.55 14.66 3.09
C PHE A 66 4.50 14.24 4.56
N GLU A 67 3.55 13.37 4.90
CA GLU A 67 3.32 12.95 6.28
C GLU A 67 4.45 12.05 6.80
N LEU A 68 4.96 11.12 5.97
CA LEU A 68 6.14 10.33 6.31
C LEU A 68 7.36 11.22 6.56
N ASN A 69 7.61 12.23 5.71
CA ASN A 69 8.70 13.18 5.94
C ASN A 69 8.53 13.92 7.27
N ARG A 70 7.30 14.36 7.60
CA ARG A 70 7.03 15.03 8.88
C ARG A 70 7.33 14.10 10.07
N MET A 71 6.76 12.89 10.07
CA MET A 71 6.94 11.91 11.16
C MET A 71 8.39 11.48 11.35
N LEU A 72 9.13 11.31 10.26
CA LEU A 72 10.54 10.94 10.29
C LEU A 72 11.41 12.11 10.78
N SER A 73 11.06 13.36 10.46
CA SER A 73 11.82 14.54 10.89
C SER A 73 11.63 14.87 12.37
N GLU A 74 10.44 14.60 12.93
CA GLU A 74 10.11 14.85 14.35
C GLU A 74 11.03 14.12 15.36
N ASN A 75 11.82 13.14 14.92
CA ASN A 75 12.70 12.34 15.78
C ASN A 75 14.19 12.42 15.42
N ILE A 76 14.60 13.29 14.49
CA ILE A 76 16.00 13.44 14.10
C ILE A 76 16.60 14.60 14.90
N TYR A 77 17.59 14.30 15.74
CA TYR A 77 18.42 15.31 16.39
C TYR A 77 19.16 16.10 15.31
N ASN A 78 18.92 17.41 15.24
CA ASN A 78 19.66 18.31 14.37
C ASN A 78 20.68 19.10 15.21
N PRO A 79 21.99 18.77 15.14
CA PRO A 79 23.02 19.46 15.91
C PRO A 79 23.18 20.94 15.55
N LEU A 80 22.63 21.39 14.42
CA LEU A 80 22.67 22.80 14.00
C LEU A 80 21.58 23.65 14.67
N ASP A 81 20.51 23.04 15.20
CA ASP A 81 19.44 23.77 15.90
C ASP A 81 19.90 24.28 17.30
N GLU A 82 21.01 23.74 17.81
CA GLU A 82 21.63 24.18 19.08
C GLU A 82 22.54 25.42 18.92
N GLU A 83 23.14 25.64 17.74
CA GLU A 83 24.04 26.78 17.50
C GLU A 83 23.32 28.14 17.33
N GLU A 84 22.05 28.13 16.92
CA GLU A 84 21.26 29.38 16.73
C GLU A 84 20.67 29.92 18.05
N ASN A 85 20.71 29.12 19.12
CA ASN A 85 20.19 29.45 20.45
C ASN A 85 21.29 29.64 21.53
N ALA A 86 22.57 29.67 21.13
CA ALA A 86 23.73 29.79 22.02
C ALA A 86 24.34 31.21 22.03
#